data_AF-A0A1V5PKD9-F1
#
_entry.id   AF-A0A1V5PKD9-F1
#
_cell.length_a   1.000
_cell.length_b   1.000
_cell.length_c   1.000
_cell.angle_alpha   90.00
_cell.angle_beta   90.00
_cell.angle_gamma   90.00
#
_symmetry.space_group_name_H-M   'P 1'
#
loop_
_entity.id
_entity.type
_entity.pdbx_description
1 polymer ?
#
loop_
_entity_poly.entity_id
_entity_poly.type
_entity_poly.pdbx_seq_one_letter_code
_entity_poly.pdbx_strand_id
1 'polypeptide(L)'
;MGGDDPEDKDDRGYVEPEVEVFKGLEAMITRTGEGLDAYGCITDSDKENLTQLADLAGQLAVISEKELTGGSITDDEYELIRSYGGTIEHFWYDAVREGEEGYIAPEEHPAALVTDVATGDGSVLECGTGNAGWILVLVPVDGELRIAGGTVFSFYEFEWPSSDRLTDDEWCKGMGFQNSFTEDGTYVETEPLGIEKPAWTMDYRYNVSND
;
A
#
# COMPACT_ATOMS: atom_id res chain seq x y z
N MET A 1 -22.34 -4.72 -38.78
CA MET A 1 -22.48 -4.07 -37.48
C MET A 1 -21.06 -3.79 -37.03
N GLY A 2 -20.63 -2.53 -37.12
CA GLY A 2 -19.31 -2.13 -36.61
C GLY A 2 -19.39 -2.09 -35.10
N GLY A 3 -18.57 -2.89 -34.42
CA GLY A 3 -18.24 -2.59 -33.03
C GLY A 3 -17.35 -1.36 -33.07
N ASP A 4 -17.70 -0.33 -32.30
CA ASP A 4 -16.69 0.66 -31.93
C ASP A 4 -15.53 -0.12 -31.32
N ASP A 5 -14.33 0.04 -31.90
CA ASP A 5 -13.11 -0.30 -31.18
C ASP A 5 -13.20 0.42 -29.83
N PRO A 6 -12.89 -0.25 -28.70
CA PRO A 6 -12.88 0.42 -27.42
C PRO A 6 -12.01 1.67 -27.55
N GLU A 7 -12.57 2.84 -27.22
CA GLU A 7 -11.80 4.08 -27.21
C GLU A 7 -10.50 3.82 -26.47
N ASP A 8 -9.37 4.17 -27.10
CA ASP A 8 -8.04 4.15 -26.47
C ASP A 8 -8.12 5.06 -25.24
N LYS A 9 -8.46 4.47 -24.09
CA LYS A 9 -8.50 5.18 -22.82
C LYS A 9 -7.08 5.52 -22.46
N ASP A 10 -6.84 6.81 -22.26
CA ASP A 10 -5.57 7.26 -21.76
C ASP A 10 -5.33 6.68 -20.37
N ASP A 11 -4.36 5.77 -20.29
CA ASP A 11 -4.02 4.99 -19.11
C ASP A 11 -2.68 5.41 -18.52
N ARG A 12 -2.19 6.59 -18.91
CA ARG A 12 -0.97 7.17 -18.36
C ARG A 12 -1.17 7.45 -16.87
N GLY A 13 -0.28 6.90 -16.07
CA GLY A 13 -0.22 7.18 -14.63
C GLY A 13 0.55 8.46 -14.31
N TYR A 14 0.55 8.80 -13.02
CA TYR A 14 1.23 9.94 -12.45
C TYR A 14 1.89 9.49 -11.15
N VAL A 15 3.13 9.91 -10.90
CA VAL A 15 3.88 9.60 -9.69
C VAL A 15 3.71 10.75 -8.71
N GLU A 16 3.46 10.42 -7.43
CA GLU A 16 3.29 11.45 -6.41
C GLU A 16 4.50 12.40 -6.37
N PRO A 17 4.28 13.72 -6.18
CA PRO A 17 5.33 14.74 -6.28
C PRO A 17 6.23 14.79 -5.03
N GLU A 18 6.59 13.64 -4.48
CA GLU A 18 7.35 13.44 -3.24
C GLU A 18 8.76 12.91 -3.52
N VAL A 19 9.54 13.68 -4.28
CA VAL A 19 10.90 13.32 -4.75
C VAL A 19 11.81 12.84 -3.62
N GLU A 20 11.80 13.55 -2.48
CA GLU A 20 12.67 13.22 -1.34
C GLU A 20 12.24 11.94 -0.63
N VAL A 21 10.95 11.58 -0.69
CA VAL A 21 10.46 10.29 -0.15
C VAL A 21 11.03 9.14 -0.97
N PHE A 22 10.95 9.21 -2.30
CA PHE A 22 11.49 8.17 -3.17
C PHE A 22 13.01 8.06 -3.09
N LYS A 23 13.75 9.18 -3.06
CA LYS A 23 15.21 9.19 -2.84
C LYS A 23 15.59 8.60 -1.48
N GLY A 24 14.81 8.95 -0.44
CA GLY A 24 14.99 8.38 0.90
C GLY A 24 14.75 6.88 0.93
N LEU A 25 13.71 6.41 0.24
CA LEU A 25 13.35 5.01 0.10
C LEU A 25 14.46 4.22 -0.61
N GLU A 26 14.91 4.68 -1.79
CA GLU A 26 16.04 4.12 -2.53
C GLU A 26 17.27 3.95 -1.61
N ALA A 27 17.69 5.05 -0.96
CA ALA A 27 18.85 5.04 -0.08
C ALA A 27 18.70 4.08 1.11
N MET A 28 17.49 3.96 1.66
CA MET A 28 17.18 3.05 2.76
C MET A 28 17.29 1.59 2.31
N ILE A 29 16.71 1.24 1.18
CA ILE A 29 16.73 -0.12 0.63
C ILE A 29 18.17 -0.54 0.30
N THR A 30 18.94 0.32 -0.38
CA THR A 30 20.34 0.05 -0.70
C THR A 30 21.16 -0.22 0.56
N ARG A 31 21.05 0.65 1.58
CA ARG A 31 21.79 0.48 2.84
C ARG A 31 21.36 -0.75 3.62
N THR A 32 20.09 -1.14 3.52
CA THR A 32 19.57 -2.36 4.13
C THR A 32 20.24 -3.58 3.50
N GLY A 33 20.29 -3.65 2.16
CA GLY A 33 20.98 -4.72 1.44
C GLY A 33 22.48 -4.78 1.76
N GLU A 34 23.17 -3.65 1.72
CA GLU A 34 24.59 -3.55 2.09
C GLU A 34 24.86 -3.99 3.53
N GLY A 35 23.99 -3.57 4.46
CA GLY A 35 24.09 -3.92 5.87
C GLY A 35 23.93 -5.43 6.09
N LEU A 36 22.86 -6.02 5.56
CA LEU A 36 22.60 -7.45 5.71
C LEU A 36 23.68 -8.31 5.04
N ASP A 37 24.18 -7.91 3.87
CA ASP A 37 25.32 -8.55 3.17
C ASP A 37 26.59 -8.53 4.02
N ALA A 38 26.91 -7.38 4.63
CA ALA A 38 28.07 -7.23 5.49
C ALA A 38 28.02 -8.14 6.74
N TYR A 39 26.82 -8.45 7.25
CA TYR A 39 26.62 -9.38 8.35
C TYR A 39 26.42 -10.84 7.92
N GLY A 40 26.37 -11.12 6.61
CA GLY A 40 26.07 -12.46 6.08
C GLY A 40 24.65 -12.93 6.40
N CYS A 41 23.71 -11.98 6.50
CA CYS A 41 22.30 -12.20 6.87
C CYS A 41 21.34 -12.01 5.69
N ILE A 42 21.82 -12.16 4.46
CA ILE A 42 21.01 -12.01 3.24
C ILE A 42 21.35 -13.11 2.24
N THR A 43 20.34 -13.57 1.50
CA THR A 43 20.54 -14.49 0.39
C THR A 43 20.87 -13.72 -0.91
N ASP A 44 21.43 -14.40 -1.90
CA ASP A 44 21.66 -13.78 -3.22
C ASP A 44 20.34 -13.32 -3.86
N SER A 45 19.26 -14.08 -3.66
CA SER A 45 17.90 -13.75 -4.15
C SER A 45 17.37 -12.47 -3.52
N ASP A 46 17.46 -12.33 -2.21
CA ASP A 46 17.00 -11.13 -1.50
C ASP A 46 17.82 -9.91 -1.89
N LYS A 47 19.13 -10.09 -2.14
CA LYS A 47 20.01 -9.02 -2.60
C LYS A 47 19.62 -8.52 -3.99
N GLU A 48 19.26 -9.43 -4.89
CA GLU A 48 18.72 -9.07 -6.22
C GLU A 48 17.39 -8.32 -6.07
N ASN A 49 16.48 -8.80 -5.21
CA ASN A 49 15.19 -8.17 -4.96
C ASN A 49 15.33 -6.76 -4.36
N LEU A 50 16.18 -6.57 -3.36
CA LEU A 50 16.48 -5.24 -2.80
C LEU A 50 17.10 -4.31 -3.85
N THR A 51 17.94 -4.83 -4.74
CA THR A 51 18.52 -4.02 -5.83
C THR A 51 17.43 -3.55 -6.80
N GLN A 52 16.55 -4.46 -7.24
CA GLN A 52 15.43 -4.10 -8.13
C GLN A 52 14.46 -3.12 -7.47
N LEU A 53 14.18 -3.29 -6.16
CA LEU A 53 13.30 -2.38 -5.42
C LEU A 53 13.93 -0.98 -5.27
N ALA A 54 15.24 -0.90 -5.02
CA ALA A 54 15.96 0.37 -5.00
C ALA A 54 15.93 1.05 -6.37
N ASP A 55 16.18 0.30 -7.45
CA ASP A 55 16.13 0.81 -8.82
C ASP A 55 14.73 1.33 -9.20
N LEU A 56 13.67 0.66 -8.76
CA LEU A 56 12.30 1.13 -8.92
C LEU A 56 12.07 2.46 -8.18
N ALA A 57 12.47 2.54 -6.90
CA ALA A 57 12.33 3.77 -6.12
C ALA A 57 13.10 4.94 -6.75
N GLY A 58 14.33 4.71 -7.24
CA GLY A 58 15.12 5.71 -7.94
C GLY A 58 14.47 6.19 -9.25
N GLN A 59 13.89 5.27 -10.02
CA GLN A 59 13.15 5.63 -11.24
C GLN A 59 11.88 6.44 -10.93
N LEU A 60 11.14 6.09 -9.87
CA LEU A 60 9.99 6.87 -9.40
C LEU A 60 10.42 8.27 -8.93
N ALA A 61 11.58 8.40 -8.27
CA ALA A 61 12.12 9.71 -7.89
C ALA A 61 12.42 10.60 -9.12
N VAL A 62 12.99 10.02 -10.18
CA VAL A 62 13.27 10.71 -11.44
C VAL A 62 11.98 11.18 -12.11
N ILE A 63 10.97 10.31 -12.19
CA ILE A 63 9.67 10.64 -12.77
C ILE A 63 8.98 11.73 -11.94
N SER A 64 8.95 11.58 -10.62
CA SER A 64 8.38 12.57 -9.69
C SER A 64 9.01 13.96 -9.88
N GLU A 65 10.33 14.04 -10.02
CA GLU A 65 11.05 15.31 -10.24
C GLU A 65 10.72 15.92 -11.61
N LYS A 66 10.59 15.09 -12.66
CA LYS A 66 10.16 15.54 -13.98
C LYS A 66 8.73 16.10 -13.94
N GLU A 67 7.78 15.35 -13.37
CA GLU A 67 6.39 15.77 -13.30
C GLU A 67 6.22 17.05 -12.47
N LEU A 68 6.93 17.16 -11.34
CA LEU A 68 6.92 18.34 -10.47
C LEU A 68 7.47 19.59 -11.18
N THR A 69 8.47 19.43 -12.05
CA THR A 69 9.11 20.53 -12.78
C THR A 69 8.47 20.80 -14.16
N GLY A 70 7.43 20.05 -14.54
CA GLY A 70 6.77 20.15 -15.85
C GLY A 70 7.61 19.61 -17.01
N GLY A 71 8.55 18.71 -16.72
CA GLY A 71 9.30 17.95 -17.71
C GLY A 71 8.44 16.89 -18.42
N SER A 72 8.92 16.43 -19.58
CA SER A 72 8.25 15.37 -20.33
C SER A 72 8.60 13.98 -19.78
N ILE A 73 7.59 13.12 -19.69
CA ILE A 73 7.71 11.71 -19.32
C ILE A 73 7.81 10.87 -20.61
N THR A 74 8.75 9.93 -20.63
CA THR A 74 8.96 9.06 -21.80
C THR A 74 7.98 7.88 -21.83
N ASP A 75 7.82 7.26 -23.00
CA ASP A 75 6.97 6.06 -23.13
C ASP A 75 7.43 4.92 -22.19
N ASP A 76 8.75 4.73 -22.04
CA ASP A 76 9.32 3.73 -21.12
C ASP A 76 8.99 4.05 -19.64
N GLU A 77 8.96 5.33 -19.28
CA GLU A 77 8.59 5.77 -17.92
C GLU A 77 7.10 5.56 -17.65
N TYR A 78 6.24 5.83 -18.64
CA TYR A 78 4.83 5.48 -18.54
C TYR A 78 4.60 3.97 -18.45
N GLU A 79 5.38 3.16 -19.18
CA GLU A 79 5.30 1.70 -19.09
C GLU A 79 5.78 1.19 -17.72
N LEU A 80 6.78 1.84 -17.11
CA LEU A 80 7.16 1.55 -15.73
C LEU A 80 6.00 1.85 -14.76
N ILE A 81 5.35 3.02 -14.86
CA ILE A 81 4.19 3.35 -14.02
C ILE A 81 3.02 2.40 -14.26
N ARG A 82 2.86 1.88 -15.50
CA ARG A 82 1.82 0.90 -15.81
C ARG A 82 2.11 -0.48 -15.20
N SER A 83 3.38 -0.88 -15.15
CA SER A 83 3.79 -2.25 -14.81
C SER A 83 4.33 -2.44 -13.39
N TYR A 84 4.66 -1.37 -12.64
CA TYR A 84 5.29 -1.48 -11.32
C TYR A 84 4.51 -2.34 -10.31
N GLY A 85 3.18 -2.40 -10.43
CA GLY A 85 2.35 -3.22 -9.56
C GLY A 85 2.71 -4.71 -9.62
N GLY A 86 3.05 -5.22 -10.81
CA GLY A 86 3.54 -6.59 -10.97
C GLY A 86 4.93 -6.81 -10.37
N THR A 87 5.78 -5.78 -10.40
CA THR A 87 7.08 -5.81 -9.72
C THR A 87 6.92 -5.91 -8.20
N ILE A 88 6.01 -5.12 -7.61
CA ILE A 88 5.72 -5.17 -6.17
C ILE A 88 5.09 -6.52 -5.80
N GLU A 89 4.15 -7.02 -6.61
CA GLU A 89 3.54 -8.34 -6.40
C GLU A 89 4.60 -9.45 -6.38
N HIS A 90 5.58 -9.40 -7.28
CA HIS A 90 6.68 -10.35 -7.30
C HIS A 90 7.50 -10.34 -6.00
N PHE A 91 7.86 -9.16 -5.49
CA PHE A 91 8.58 -9.03 -4.22
C PHE A 91 7.75 -9.54 -3.04
N TRP A 92 6.44 -9.27 -3.04
CA TRP A 92 5.53 -9.76 -2.02
C TRP A 92 5.48 -11.30 -2.01
N TYR A 93 5.34 -11.93 -3.17
CA TYR A 93 5.37 -13.40 -3.26
C TYR A 93 6.67 -13.98 -2.75
N ASP A 94 7.82 -13.42 -3.15
CA ASP A 94 9.11 -13.92 -2.69
C ASP A 94 9.29 -13.78 -1.17
N ALA A 95 8.84 -12.67 -0.59
CA ALA A 95 8.92 -12.44 0.85
C ALA A 95 8.01 -13.38 1.67
N VAL A 96 6.81 -13.70 1.17
CA VAL A 96 5.86 -14.58 1.90
C VAL A 96 6.19 -16.06 1.68
N ARG A 97 6.73 -16.43 0.52
CA ARG A 97 7.06 -17.82 0.18
C ARG A 97 8.12 -18.45 1.08
N GLU A 98 8.95 -17.66 1.78
CA GLU A 98 9.95 -18.17 2.75
C GLU A 98 9.36 -18.81 4.03
N GLY A 99 8.04 -19.04 4.11
CA GLY A 99 7.40 -19.76 5.23
C GLY A 99 6.30 -20.75 4.86
N GLU A 100 5.81 -20.76 3.60
CA GLU A 100 4.60 -21.50 3.21
C GLU A 100 4.79 -22.23 1.86
N GLU A 101 4.55 -23.56 1.85
CA GLU A 101 4.47 -24.35 0.62
C GLU A 101 3.03 -24.32 0.07
N GLY A 102 2.75 -23.58 -1.00
CA GLY A 102 1.43 -23.63 -1.64
C GLY A 102 1.04 -22.39 -2.45
N TYR A 103 -0.25 -22.35 -2.82
CA TYR A 103 -0.89 -21.13 -3.30
C TYR A 103 -1.11 -20.21 -2.10
N ILE A 104 -0.53 -19.01 -2.15
CA ILE A 104 -0.69 -18.00 -1.11
C ILE A 104 -1.97 -17.23 -1.44
N ALA A 105 -2.98 -17.33 -0.58
CA ALA A 105 -4.21 -16.57 -0.73
C ALA A 105 -4.01 -15.15 -0.18
N PRO A 106 -4.17 -14.08 -0.98
CA PRO A 106 -4.04 -12.71 -0.47
C PRO A 106 -4.97 -12.40 0.71
N GLU A 107 -6.10 -13.11 0.81
CA GLU A 107 -7.05 -13.01 1.91
C GLU A 107 -6.48 -13.49 3.26
N GLU A 108 -5.43 -14.31 3.25
CA GLU A 108 -4.70 -14.78 4.44
C GLU A 108 -3.64 -13.76 4.89
N HIS A 109 -3.36 -12.75 4.06
CA HIS A 109 -2.41 -11.66 4.32
C HIS A 109 -3.09 -10.29 4.09
N PRO A 110 -4.07 -9.92 4.94
CA PRO A 110 -4.78 -8.66 4.77
C PRO A 110 -3.84 -7.46 4.85
N ALA A 111 -4.10 -6.44 4.03
CA ALA A 111 -3.34 -5.19 4.05
C ALA A 111 -3.58 -4.34 5.31
N ALA A 112 -4.58 -4.71 6.11
CA ALA A 112 -4.93 -4.04 7.35
C ALA A 112 -4.00 -4.49 8.47
N LEU A 113 -3.33 -3.53 9.10
CA LEU A 113 -2.40 -3.76 10.22
C LEU A 113 -2.74 -2.81 11.36
N VAL A 114 -2.38 -3.18 12.58
CA VAL A 114 -2.51 -2.33 13.77
C VAL A 114 -1.20 -2.31 14.56
N THR A 115 -0.88 -1.17 15.17
CA THR A 115 0.32 -1.05 16.00
C THR A 115 0.15 0.02 17.07
N ASP A 116 0.74 -0.24 18.23
CA ASP A 116 0.81 0.71 19.32
C ASP A 116 1.94 1.70 19.09
N VAL A 117 1.62 2.99 19.05
CA VAL A 117 2.61 4.06 18.82
C VAL A 117 2.99 4.80 20.10
N ALA A 118 2.17 4.71 21.15
CA ALA A 118 2.46 5.28 22.46
C ALA A 118 1.74 4.51 23.59
N THR A 119 2.25 4.59 24.81
CA THR A 119 1.65 3.96 26.01
C THR A 119 1.72 4.90 27.21
N GLY A 120 0.62 5.05 27.96
CA GLY A 120 0.57 5.87 29.16
C GLY A 120 -0.71 5.67 29.98
N ASP A 121 -0.65 5.84 31.30
CA ASP A 121 -1.81 5.86 32.21
C ASP A 121 -2.84 4.71 32.04
N GLY A 122 -2.38 3.51 31.68
CA GLY A 122 -3.23 2.33 31.49
C GLY A 122 -3.89 2.23 30.10
N SER A 123 -3.64 3.18 29.21
CA SER A 123 -4.04 3.16 27.80
C SER A 123 -2.83 3.09 26.85
N VAL A 124 -3.13 2.77 25.61
CA VAL A 124 -2.21 2.80 24.47
C VAL A 124 -2.86 3.62 23.37
N LEU A 125 -2.04 4.31 22.58
CA LEU A 125 -2.47 4.93 21.34
C LEU A 125 -2.14 3.94 20.23
N GLU A 126 -3.17 3.40 19.59
CA GLU A 126 -3.06 2.50 18.45
C GLU A 126 -3.23 3.30 17.16
N CYS A 127 -2.42 2.96 16.15
CA CYS A 127 -2.61 3.38 14.78
C CYS A 127 -2.85 2.15 13.91
N GLY A 128 -3.68 2.28 12.89
CA GLY A 128 -3.96 1.14 12.01
C GLY A 128 -4.31 1.54 10.58
N THR A 129 -4.13 0.58 9.69
CA THR A 129 -4.67 0.59 8.33
C THR A 129 -5.83 -0.38 8.24
N GLY A 130 -6.78 -0.10 7.36
CA GLY A 130 -7.82 -1.05 6.97
C GLY A 130 -7.67 -1.44 5.51
N ASN A 131 -8.76 -1.94 4.92
CA ASN A 131 -8.83 -2.14 3.47
C ASN A 131 -8.40 -0.88 2.70
N ALA A 132 -7.73 -1.09 1.57
CA ALA A 132 -7.33 -0.01 0.68
C ALA A 132 -8.58 0.75 0.21
N GLY A 133 -8.53 2.07 0.35
CA GLY A 133 -9.52 2.97 -0.21
C GLY A 133 -9.20 3.32 -1.66
N TRP A 134 -10.11 4.08 -2.27
CA TRP A 134 -9.90 4.68 -3.59
C TRP A 134 -9.67 6.19 -3.44
N ILE A 135 -8.69 6.72 -4.14
CA ILE A 135 -8.43 8.16 -4.24
C ILE A 135 -8.64 8.63 -5.68
N LEU A 136 -9.11 9.87 -5.82
CA LEU A 136 -9.16 10.60 -7.09
C LEU A 136 -8.35 11.88 -6.93
N VAL A 137 -7.41 12.11 -7.84
CA VAL A 137 -6.47 13.24 -7.78
C VAL A 137 -6.49 13.99 -9.11
N LEU A 138 -6.46 15.32 -9.06
CA LEU A 138 -6.26 16.15 -10.23
C LEU A 138 -4.76 16.31 -10.49
N VAL A 139 -4.30 15.83 -11.65
CA VAL A 139 -2.88 15.82 -12.03
C VAL A 139 -2.67 16.54 -13.37
N PRO A 140 -1.56 17.27 -13.55
CA PRO A 140 -1.20 17.83 -14.84
C PRO A 140 -0.53 16.76 -15.71
N VAL A 141 -1.07 16.51 -16.90
CA VAL A 141 -0.45 15.63 -17.91
C VAL A 141 -0.41 16.41 -19.22
N ASP A 142 0.80 16.61 -19.77
CA ASP A 142 1.05 17.44 -20.97
C ASP A 142 0.44 18.85 -20.92
N GLY A 143 0.40 19.45 -19.72
CA GLY A 143 -0.16 20.79 -19.51
C GLY A 143 -1.68 20.84 -19.42
N GLU A 144 -2.38 19.71 -19.48
CA GLU A 144 -3.82 19.60 -19.26
C GLU A 144 -4.12 18.95 -17.91
N LEU A 145 -5.15 19.43 -17.21
CA LEU A 145 -5.60 18.81 -15.96
C LEU A 145 -6.41 17.56 -16.26
N ARG A 146 -6.07 16.47 -15.57
CA ARG A 146 -6.72 15.16 -15.68
C ARG A 146 -7.05 14.61 -14.31
N ILE A 147 -8.03 13.70 -14.27
CA ILE A 147 -8.34 12.94 -13.06
C ILE A 147 -7.59 11.62 -13.15
N ALA A 148 -6.66 11.38 -12.22
CA ALA A 148 -6.08 10.08 -11.96
C ALA A 148 -6.82 9.41 -10.81
N GLY A 149 -6.88 8.07 -10.84
CA GLY A 149 -7.49 7.27 -9.78
C GLY A 149 -6.54 6.15 -9.36
N GLY A 150 -6.52 5.86 -8.06
CA GLY A 150 -5.64 4.84 -7.50
C GLY A 150 -6.11 4.36 -6.13
N THR A 151 -5.38 3.40 -5.58
CA THR A 151 -5.60 2.88 -4.23
C THR A 151 -4.79 3.67 -3.21
N VAL A 152 -5.33 3.85 -2.01
CA VAL A 152 -4.64 4.52 -0.90
C VAL A 152 -4.94 3.80 0.40
N PHE A 153 -3.99 3.78 1.33
CA PHE A 153 -4.23 3.22 2.66
C PHE A 153 -5.28 4.03 3.41
N SER A 154 -6.15 3.32 4.14
CA SER A 154 -6.99 3.96 5.15
C SER A 154 -6.20 4.17 6.43
N PHE A 155 -6.60 5.16 7.24
CA PHE A 155 -5.93 5.50 8.48
C PHE A 155 -6.92 5.46 9.66
N TYR A 156 -6.46 4.85 10.75
CA TYR A 156 -7.11 4.77 12.04
C TYR A 156 -6.13 5.22 13.12
N GLU A 157 -6.63 5.96 14.11
CA GLU A 157 -5.90 6.34 15.32
C GLU A 157 -6.92 6.36 16.46
N PHE A 158 -6.66 5.61 17.53
CA PHE A 158 -7.60 5.46 18.63
C PHE A 158 -6.90 5.08 19.94
N GLU A 159 -7.53 5.42 21.07
CA GLU A 159 -7.08 4.95 22.38
C GLU A 159 -7.62 3.54 22.64
N TRP A 160 -6.78 2.68 23.22
CA TRP A 160 -7.13 1.30 23.57
C TRP A 160 -6.60 0.91 24.97
N PRO A 161 -7.20 -0.06 25.67
CA PRO A 161 -6.69 -0.50 26.97
C PRO A 161 -5.31 -1.18 26.85
N SER A 162 -4.34 -0.75 27.65
CA SER A 162 -2.99 -1.36 27.66
C SER A 162 -2.96 -2.82 28.11
N SER A 163 -4.02 -3.29 28.79
CA SER A 163 -4.19 -4.66 29.24
C SER A 163 -4.72 -5.60 28.15
N ASP A 164 -5.11 -5.06 27.00
CA ASP A 164 -5.83 -5.78 25.94
C ASP A 164 -5.34 -5.35 24.55
N ARG A 165 -4.01 -5.32 24.35
CA ARG A 165 -3.40 -4.83 23.11
C ARG A 165 -3.82 -5.68 21.92
N LEU A 166 -4.20 -5.01 20.83
CA LEU A 166 -4.70 -5.68 19.64
C LEU A 166 -3.58 -6.34 18.85
N THR A 167 -3.86 -7.54 18.36
CA THR A 167 -3.12 -8.19 17.29
C THR A 167 -3.73 -7.86 15.92
N ASP A 168 -2.98 -8.05 14.83
CA ASP A 168 -3.50 -7.86 13.47
C ASP A 168 -4.72 -8.74 13.18
N ASP A 169 -4.78 -9.95 13.74
CA ASP A 169 -5.91 -10.88 13.60
C ASP A 169 -7.18 -10.36 14.30
N GLU A 170 -7.05 -9.89 15.55
CA GLU A 170 -8.15 -9.27 16.29
C GLU A 170 -8.64 -7.99 15.61
N TRP A 171 -7.70 -7.17 15.12
CA TRP A 171 -8.01 -5.98 14.33
C TRP A 171 -8.78 -6.32 13.05
N CYS A 172 -8.28 -7.26 12.24
CA CYS A 172 -8.89 -7.61 10.97
C CYS A 172 -10.30 -8.19 11.16
N LYS A 173 -10.49 -9.10 12.12
CA LYS A 173 -11.81 -9.70 12.40
C LYS A 173 -12.77 -8.70 13.03
N GLY A 174 -12.29 -7.94 14.01
CA GLY A 174 -13.08 -6.96 14.73
C GLY A 174 -13.49 -5.74 13.90
N MET A 175 -12.74 -5.42 12.84
CA MET A 175 -13.09 -4.41 11.85
C MET A 175 -13.86 -4.97 10.65
N GLY A 176 -14.06 -6.30 10.58
CA GLY A 176 -14.76 -6.96 9.48
C GLY A 176 -13.98 -7.02 8.17
N PHE A 177 -12.64 -6.89 8.21
CA PHE A 177 -11.76 -7.07 7.05
C PHE A 177 -11.49 -8.54 6.76
N GLN A 178 -11.61 -9.39 7.77
CA GLN A 178 -11.44 -10.83 7.67
C GLN A 178 -12.64 -11.57 8.27
N ASN A 179 -13.08 -12.62 7.58
CA ASN A 179 -14.13 -13.50 8.09
C ASN A 179 -13.52 -14.58 9.00
N SER A 180 -14.26 -14.98 10.02
CA SER A 180 -13.90 -16.11 10.90
C SER A 180 -14.72 -17.34 10.53
N PHE A 181 -14.08 -18.51 10.52
CA PHE A 181 -14.73 -19.80 10.27
C PHE A 181 -14.28 -20.85 11.30
N THR A 182 -15.17 -21.77 11.65
CA THR A 182 -14.83 -22.98 12.42
C THR A 182 -14.14 -24.03 11.53
N GLU A 183 -13.56 -25.07 12.14
CA GLU A 183 -12.88 -26.17 11.40
C GLU A 183 -13.80 -26.89 10.39
N ASP A 184 -15.12 -26.91 10.62
CA ASP A 184 -16.13 -27.46 9.71
C ASP A 184 -16.65 -26.45 8.68
N GLY A 185 -16.07 -25.24 8.62
CA GLY A 185 -16.36 -24.21 7.62
C GLY A 185 -17.59 -23.35 7.95
N THR A 186 -18.09 -23.37 9.19
CA THR A 186 -19.21 -22.53 9.61
C THR A 186 -18.71 -21.13 9.94
N TYR A 187 -19.38 -20.11 9.38
CA TYR A 187 -19.07 -18.70 9.68
C TYR A 187 -19.28 -18.40 11.17
N VAL A 188 -18.31 -17.66 11.75
CA VAL A 188 -18.35 -17.15 13.11
C VAL A 188 -18.45 -15.63 13.04
N GLU A 189 -19.57 -15.10 13.53
CA GLU A 189 -19.74 -13.66 13.68
C GLU A 189 -18.77 -13.13 14.75
N THR A 190 -18.00 -12.11 14.41
CA THR A 190 -17.09 -11.44 15.33
C THR A 190 -17.75 -10.17 15.83
N GLU A 191 -17.70 -9.92 17.13
CA GLU A 191 -18.18 -8.67 17.72
C GLU A 191 -17.37 -7.49 17.16
N PRO A 192 -18.02 -6.45 16.61
CA PRO A 192 -17.31 -5.34 16.01
C PRO A 192 -16.60 -4.50 17.08
N LEU A 193 -15.38 -4.05 16.80
CA LEU A 193 -14.62 -3.18 17.72
C LEU A 193 -15.25 -1.80 17.90
N GLY A 194 -16.10 -1.37 16.97
CA GLY A 194 -16.76 -0.06 17.02
C GLY A 194 -15.80 1.12 16.84
N ILE A 195 -14.61 0.88 16.28
CA ILE A 195 -13.58 1.89 16.07
C ILE A 195 -13.91 2.69 14.81
N GLU A 196 -14.08 4.00 14.99
CA GLU A 196 -14.27 4.93 13.90
C GLU A 196 -12.92 5.51 13.46
N LYS A 197 -12.85 5.95 12.20
CA LYS A 197 -11.67 6.68 11.72
C LYS A 197 -11.63 8.08 12.34
N PRO A 198 -10.45 8.68 12.56
CA PRO A 198 -10.35 10.01 13.14
C PRO A 198 -11.16 11.03 12.33
N ALA A 199 -11.86 11.93 13.02
CA ALA A 199 -12.82 12.84 12.39
C ALA A 199 -12.20 13.72 11.30
N TRP A 200 -10.94 14.13 11.47
CA TRP A 200 -10.21 14.93 10.48
C TRP A 200 -9.99 14.18 9.15
N THR A 201 -10.04 12.84 9.16
CA THR A 201 -9.92 12.04 7.94
C THR A 201 -11.14 12.12 7.03
N MET A 202 -12.22 12.76 7.49
CA MET A 202 -13.47 12.92 6.74
C MET A 202 -13.44 14.12 5.79
N ASP A 203 -12.57 15.11 6.03
CA ASP A 203 -12.56 16.38 5.27
C ASP A 203 -12.13 16.20 3.80
N TYR A 204 -11.38 15.15 3.50
CA TYR A 204 -10.92 14.80 2.15
C TYR A 204 -11.69 13.61 1.54
N ARG A 205 -12.82 13.23 2.13
CA ARG A 205 -13.66 12.14 1.63
C ARG A 205 -14.91 12.66 0.98
N TYR A 206 -15.24 12.04 -0.15
CA TYR A 206 -16.51 12.22 -0.80
C TYR A 206 -17.38 10.99 -0.56
N ASN A 207 -18.44 11.15 0.22
CA ASN A 207 -19.46 10.12 0.35
C ASN A 207 -20.46 10.31 -0.80
N VAL A 208 -20.50 9.36 -1.72
CA VAL A 208 -21.57 9.34 -2.72
C VAL A 208 -22.85 8.99 -1.98
N SER A 209 -23.75 9.97 -1.79
CA SER A 209 -25.11 9.67 -1.38
C SER A 209 -25.78 8.90 -2.53
N ASN A 210 -26.19 7.67 -2.26
CA ASN A 210 -27.08 6.94 -3.16
C ASN A 210 -28.48 7.56 -3.02
N ASP A 211 -28.70 8.69 -3.69
CA ASP A 211 -30.03 9.23 -3.98
C ASP A 211 -30.58 8.61 -5.28
#